data_AF-A0A353H1C3-F1
#
_entry.id   AF-A0A353H1C3-F1
#
_cell.length_a   1.000
_cell.length_b   1.000
_cell.length_c   1.000
_cell.angle_alpha   90.00
_cell.angle_beta   90.00
_cell.angle_gamma   90.00
#
_symmetry.space_group_name_H-M   'P 1'
#
loop_
_entity.id
_entity.type
_entity.pdbx_description
1 polymer ?
#
loop_
_entity_poly.entity_id
_entity_poly.type
_entity_poly.pdbx_seq_one_letter_code
_entity_poly.pdbx_strand_id
1 'polypeptide(L)'
;MIFISSLPTLLEVSMIKETIKEAEIRMKGAIQSLEEDLAGIRTGRATPALIEKLPVEYYGTHTPLMQLASISVPEARVLLIRPFDPSSLKTIEKA
;
A
#
# COMPACT_ATOMS: atom_id res chain seq x y z
N MET A 1 10.91 -15.84 53.18
CA MET A 1 10.25 -14.53 52.96
C MET A 1 10.99 -13.72 51.88
N ILE A 2 11.28 -14.32 50.72
CA ILE A 2 12.03 -13.69 49.59
C ILE A 2 11.19 -13.68 48.30
N PHE A 3 9.99 -14.27 48.31
CA PHE A 3 9.20 -14.51 47.10
C PHE A 3 8.20 -13.40 46.74
N ILE A 4 7.96 -12.44 47.65
CA ILE A 4 6.92 -11.40 47.48
C ILE A 4 7.51 -10.05 47.02
N SER A 5 8.84 -9.87 47.07
CA SER A 5 9.51 -8.64 46.64
C SER A 5 9.82 -8.56 45.13
N SER A 6 9.68 -9.66 44.39
CA SER A 6 9.93 -9.71 42.93
C SER A 6 8.68 -9.53 42.05
N LEU A 7 7.47 -9.59 42.64
CA LEU A 7 6.22 -9.29 41.94
C LEU A 7 6.14 -7.86 41.36
N PRO A 8 6.54 -6.78 42.07
CA PRO A 8 6.48 -5.43 41.51
C PRO A 8 7.46 -5.23 40.34
N THR A 9 8.63 -5.87 40.37
CA THR A 9 9.60 -5.81 39.26
C THR A 9 9.12 -6.56 38.01
N LEU A 10 8.34 -7.63 38.18
CA LEU A 10 7.74 -8.35 37.04
C LEU A 10 6.63 -7.55 36.36
N LEU A 11 5.82 -6.84 37.15
CA LEU A 11 4.81 -5.91 36.62
C LEU A 11 5.46 -4.71 35.92
N GLU A 12 6.54 -4.14 36.47
CA GLU A 12 7.32 -3.10 35.78
C GLU A 12 7.88 -3.59 34.43
N VAL A 13 8.49 -4.79 34.41
CA VAL A 13 9.02 -5.35 33.17
C VAL A 13 7.91 -5.67 32.15
N SER A 14 6.70 -6.07 32.60
CA SER A 14 5.58 -6.29 31.67
C SER A 14 5.07 -4.98 31.07
N MET A 15 4.90 -3.94 31.89
CA MET A 15 4.48 -2.60 31.44
C MET A 15 5.47 -1.97 30.46
N ILE A 16 6.78 -2.16 30.68
CA ILE A 16 7.82 -1.71 29.75
C ILE A 16 7.74 -2.46 28.41
N LYS A 17 7.48 -3.78 28.44
CA LYS A 17 7.31 -4.56 27.22
C LYS A 17 6.06 -4.17 26.43
N GLU A 18 4.96 -3.88 27.12
CA GLU A 18 3.72 -3.42 26.49
C GLU A 18 3.89 -2.06 25.82
N THR A 19 4.52 -1.11 26.49
CA THR A 19 4.82 0.22 25.91
C THR A 19 5.75 0.14 24.70
N ILE A 20 6.78 -0.70 24.72
CA ILE A 20 7.65 -0.94 23.55
C ILE A 20 6.82 -1.53 22.40
N LYS A 21 5.97 -2.52 22.68
CA LYS A 21 5.12 -3.14 21.67
C LYS A 21 4.14 -2.16 21.04
N GLU A 22 3.50 -1.30 21.85
CA GLU A 22 2.63 -0.24 21.35
C GLU A 22 3.40 0.77 20.48
N ALA A 23 4.60 1.16 20.91
CA ALA A 23 5.45 2.05 20.15
C ALA A 23 5.85 1.45 18.79
N GLU A 24 6.24 0.16 18.75
CA GLU A 24 6.52 -0.54 17.50
C GLU A 24 5.31 -0.58 16.56
N ILE A 25 4.11 -0.85 17.09
CA ILE A 25 2.88 -0.88 16.29
C ILE A 25 2.62 0.49 15.67
N ARG A 26 2.74 1.57 16.45
CA ARG A 26 2.55 2.94 15.96
C ARG A 26 3.60 3.34 14.92
N MET A 27 4.86 2.98 15.13
CA MET A 27 5.94 3.24 14.17
C MET A 27 5.70 2.49 12.85
N LYS A 28 5.31 1.21 12.91
CA LYS A 28 4.97 0.44 11.71
C LYS A 28 3.78 1.03 10.96
N GLY A 29 2.74 1.48 11.68
CA GLY A 29 1.60 2.18 11.08
C GLY A 29 2.00 3.49 10.39
N ALA A 30 2.90 4.28 11.00
CA ALA A 30 3.41 5.51 10.40
C ALA A 30 4.23 5.24 9.13
N ILE A 31 5.08 4.20 9.14
CA ILE A 31 5.84 3.78 7.96
C ILE A 31 4.90 3.34 6.84
N GLN A 32 3.87 2.54 7.16
CA GLN A 32 2.90 2.08 6.16
C GLN A 32 2.15 3.27 5.53
N SER A 33 1.67 4.22 6.33
CA SER A 33 1.02 5.43 5.81
C SER A 33 1.96 6.23 4.90
N LEU A 34 3.23 6.36 5.28
CA LEU A 34 4.23 7.05 4.47
C LEU A 34 4.48 6.33 3.14
N GLU A 35 4.58 5.00 3.15
CA GLU A 35 4.76 4.21 1.92
C GLU A 35 3.56 4.35 0.98
N GLU A 36 2.34 4.34 1.52
CA GLU A 36 1.10 4.55 0.75
C GLU A 36 1.07 5.95 0.12
N ASP A 37 1.44 6.98 0.88
CA ASP A 37 1.51 8.36 0.38
C ASP A 37 2.59 8.50 -0.70
N LEU A 38 3.78 7.93 -0.48
CA LEU A 38 4.89 7.98 -1.43
C LEU A 38 4.58 7.21 -2.73
N ALA A 39 3.81 6.12 -2.66
CA ALA A 39 3.38 5.38 -3.84
C ALA A 39 2.49 6.22 -4.78
N GLY A 40 1.77 7.21 -4.23
CA GLY A 40 0.96 8.16 -5.00
C GLY A 40 1.75 9.31 -5.63
N ILE A 41 3.02 9.51 -5.24
CA ILE A 41 3.82 10.64 -5.73
C ILE A 41 4.47 10.32 -7.08
N ARG A 42 4.27 11.20 -8.07
CA ARG A 42 4.94 11.14 -9.37
C ARG A 42 6.43 11.48 -9.21
N THR A 43 7.28 10.46 -9.10
CA THR A 43 8.75 10.61 -8.94
C THR A 43 9.50 10.85 -10.26
N GLY A 44 8.79 11.10 -11.36
CA GLY A 44 9.38 11.26 -12.70
C GLY A 44 9.85 9.95 -13.35
N ARG A 45 9.67 8.82 -12.65
CA ARG A 45 9.76 7.46 -13.20
C ARG A 45 8.35 6.92 -13.42
N ALA A 46 8.19 6.16 -14.50
CA ALA A 46 7.00 5.37 -14.75
C ALA A 46 6.86 4.33 -13.63
N THR A 47 5.89 4.52 -12.73
CA THR A 47 5.52 3.52 -11.73
C THR A 47 4.08 3.04 -11.99
N PRO A 48 3.82 1.73 -12.02
CA PRO A 48 2.48 1.17 -12.27
C PRO A 48 1.45 1.63 -11.24
N ALA A 49 1.87 1.75 -9.98
CA ALA A 49 1.03 2.08 -8.82
C ALA A 49 0.21 3.38 -9.01
N LEU A 50 0.64 4.30 -9.86
CA LEU A 50 -0.05 5.56 -10.13
C LEU A 50 -1.37 5.38 -10.89
N ILE A 51 -1.46 4.38 -11.76
CA ILE A 51 -2.61 4.17 -12.66
C ILE A 51 -3.39 2.89 -12.34
N GLU A 52 -2.82 2.02 -11.50
CA GLU A 52 -3.43 0.77 -11.06
C GLU A 52 -4.81 0.95 -10.41
N LYS A 53 -4.98 2.02 -9.62
CA LYS A 53 -6.24 2.37 -8.93
C LYS A 53 -7.16 3.27 -9.75
N LEU A 54 -6.82 3.58 -11.01
CA LEU A 54 -7.63 4.45 -11.86
C LEU A 54 -8.98 3.75 -12.17
N PRO A 55 -10.12 4.37 -11.84
CA PRO A 55 -11.42 3.82 -12.18
C PRO A 55 -11.68 3.99 -13.68
N VAL A 56 -11.84 2.87 -14.39
CA VAL A 56 -12.19 2.85 -15.81
C VAL A 56 -13.63 2.38 -15.96
N GLU A 57 -14.40 3.05 -16.79
CA GLU A 57 -15.75 2.62 -17.10
C GLU A 57 -15.71 1.37 -18.00
N TYR A 58 -16.21 0.26 -17.49
CA TYR A 58 -16.32 -1.01 -18.19
C TYR A 58 -17.76 -1.51 -18.11
N TYR A 59 -18.44 -1.55 -19.26
CA TYR A 59 -19.87 -1.91 -19.37
C TYR A 59 -20.78 -1.17 -18.36
N GLY A 60 -20.55 0.14 -18.15
CA GLY A 60 -21.35 0.98 -17.26
C GLY A 60 -21.02 0.84 -15.76
N THR A 61 -19.95 0.13 -15.42
CA THR A 61 -19.45 0.00 -14.04
C THR A 61 -18.02 0.52 -13.93
N HIS A 62 -17.71 1.25 -12.85
CA HIS A 62 -16.35 1.69 -12.57
C HIS A 62 -15.53 0.52 -12.03
N THR A 63 -14.58 0.05 -12.84
CA THR A 63 -13.70 -1.06 -12.50
C THR A 63 -12.25 -0.56 -12.46
N PRO A 64 -11.43 -0.94 -11.47
CA PRO A 64 -10.02 -0.57 -11.45
C PRO A 64 -9.26 -1.08 -12.68
N LEU A 65 -8.37 -0.25 -13.24
CA LEU A 65 -7.56 -0.62 -14.41
C LEU A 65 -6.77 -1.92 -14.21
N MET A 66 -6.28 -2.18 -12.98
CA MET A 66 -5.60 -3.44 -12.62
C MET A 66 -6.36 -4.72 -13.00
N GLN A 67 -7.69 -4.69 -12.97
CA GLN A 67 -8.53 -5.85 -13.26
C GLN A 67 -8.80 -6.01 -14.75
N LEU A 68 -8.60 -4.96 -15.54
CA LEU A 68 -8.90 -4.92 -16.97
C LEU A 68 -7.65 -5.10 -17.84
N ALA A 69 -6.45 -4.83 -17.30
CA ALA A 69 -5.21 -4.85 -18.05
C ALA A 69 -4.00 -5.29 -17.22
N SER A 70 -3.02 -5.88 -17.89
CA SER A 70 -1.66 -6.07 -17.35
C SER A 70 -0.83 -4.81 -17.55
N ILE A 71 -0.26 -4.27 -16.47
CA ILE A 71 0.58 -3.07 -16.48
C ILE A 71 2.03 -3.49 -16.25
N SER A 72 2.94 -3.01 -17.09
CA SER A 72 4.37 -3.27 -16.98
C SER A 72 5.20 -2.03 -17.31
N VAL A 73 6.41 -1.96 -16.78
CA VAL A 73 7.34 -0.85 -17.03
C VAL A 73 8.55 -1.39 -17.80
N PRO A 74 8.49 -1.43 -19.14
CA PRO A 74 9.64 -1.87 -19.94
C PRO A 74 10.81 -0.87 -19.85
N GLU A 75 10.50 0.43 -19.68
CA GLU A 75 11.49 1.50 -19.61
C GLU A 75 11.07 2.55 -18.56
N ALA A 76 12.04 3.26 -17.99
CA ALA A 76 11.80 4.19 -16.86
C ALA A 76 10.81 5.34 -17.15
N ARG A 77 10.45 5.60 -18.41
CA ARG A 77 9.51 6.64 -18.83
C ARG A 77 8.27 6.12 -19.56
N VAL A 78 8.17 4.81 -19.80
CA VAL A 78 7.10 4.22 -20.59
C VAL A 78 6.33 3.22 -19.73
N LEU A 79 5.01 3.39 -19.65
CA LEU A 79 4.09 2.39 -19.09
C LEU A 79 3.47 1.62 -20.25
N LEU A 80 3.56 0.29 -20.18
CA LEU A 80 2.94 -0.60 -21.13
C LEU A 80 1.69 -1.21 -20.51
N ILE A 81 0.53 -0.85 -21.05
CA ILE A 81 -0.79 -1.33 -20.62
C ILE A 81 -1.28 -2.32 -21.68
N ARG A 82 -1.52 -3.57 -21.27
CA ARG A 82 -2.04 -4.65 -22.13
C ARG A 82 -3.44 -5.03 -21.65
N PRO A 83 -4.52 -4.54 -22.27
CA PRO A 83 -5.88 -4.90 -21.89
C PRO A 83 -6.16 -6.37 -22.21
N PHE A 84 -6.96 -7.02 -21.37
CA PHE A 84 -7.42 -8.39 -21.61
C PHE A 84 -8.50 -8.45 -22.69
N ASP A 85 -9.31 -7.39 -22.80
CA ASP A 85 -10.33 -7.23 -23.84
C ASP A 85 -10.05 -5.98 -24.70
N PRO A 86 -9.86 -6.12 -26.02
CA PRO A 86 -9.70 -4.98 -26.94
C PRO A 86 -10.85 -3.95 -26.88
N SER A 87 -12.06 -4.35 -26.48
CA SER A 87 -13.21 -3.45 -26.38
C SER A 87 -13.00 -2.33 -25.34
N SER A 88 -12.22 -2.62 -24.29
CA SER A 88 -11.91 -1.72 -23.18
C SER A 88 -10.86 -0.66 -23.51
N LEU A 89 -10.18 -0.76 -24.66
CA LEU A 89 -9.05 0.11 -25.00
C LEU A 89 -9.47 1.60 -25.07
N LYS A 90 -10.62 1.89 -25.66
CA LYS A 90 -11.13 3.28 -25.80
C LYS A 90 -11.54 3.90 -24.47
N THR A 91 -12.02 3.10 -23.52
CA THR A 91 -12.37 3.60 -22.19
C THR A 91 -11.13 3.76 -21.32
N ILE A 92 -10.13 2.89 -21.46
CA ILE A 92 -8.83 3.02 -20.80
C ILE A 92 -8.07 4.27 -21.29
N GLU A 93 -8.08 4.56 -22.60
CA GLU A 93 -7.40 5.75 -23.16
C GLU A 93 -8.02 7.08 -22.69
N LYS A 94 -9.32 7.08 -22.39
CA LYS A 94 -10.06 8.27 -21.95
C LYS A 94 -10.00 8.55 -20.46
N ALA A 95 -9.70 7.54 -19.65
CA ALA A 95 -9.64 7.63 -18.19
C ALA A 95 -8.35 8.34 -17.74
#